data_AF-A0A920UM70-F1
#
_entry.id   AF-A0A920UM70-F1
#
_cell.length_a   1.000
_cell.length_b   1.000
_cell.length_c   1.000
_cell.angle_alpha   90.00
_cell.angle_beta   90.00
_cell.angle_gamma   90.00
#
_symmetry.space_group_name_H-M   'P 1'
#
loop_
_entity.id
_entity.type
_entity.pdbx_description
1 polymer ?
#
loop_
_entity_poly.entity_id
_entity_poly.type
_entity_poly.pdbx_seq_one_letter_code
_entity_poly.pdbx_strand_id
1 'polypeptide(L)'
;MPSISRTLAKWVTGLKYEDLPSAVIDRAKGVTLHSLASVLLGSQLPGGQQAVELMTSEESGVQNGATIMVHGNTSQKVVLPLQILRWPWQEES
;
A
#
# COMPACT_ATOMS: atom_id res chain seq x y z
N MET A 1 26.78 -21.40 0.20
CA MET A 1 26.43 -19.97 0.46
C MET A 1 24.91 -19.85 0.47
N PRO A 2 24.29 -19.11 1.41
CA PRO A 2 22.85 -18.89 1.37
C PRO A 2 22.45 -18.10 0.11
N SER A 3 21.24 -18.35 -0.41
CA SER A 3 20.69 -17.57 -1.53
C SER A 3 20.50 -16.10 -1.16
N ILE A 4 20.48 -15.21 -2.16
CA ILE A 4 20.26 -13.78 -1.97
C ILE A 4 18.97 -13.49 -1.18
N SER A 5 17.88 -14.21 -1.50
CA SER A 5 16.60 -14.09 -0.82
C SER A 5 16.69 -14.45 0.66
N ARG A 6 17.47 -15.49 1.00
CA ARG A 6 17.68 -15.92 2.39
C ARG A 6 18.55 -14.93 3.15
N THR A 7 19.51 -14.29 2.49
CA THR A 7 20.33 -13.23 3.09
C THR A 7 19.50 -11.98 3.37
N LEU A 8 18.69 -11.52 2.41
CA LEU A 8 17.80 -10.38 2.59
C LEU A 8 16.74 -10.65 3.66
N ALA A 9 16.12 -11.83 3.65
CA ALA A 9 15.15 -12.21 4.68
C ALA A 9 15.74 -12.13 6.09
N LYS A 10 16.94 -12.70 6.29
CA LYS A 10 17.66 -12.62 7.57
C LYS A 10 17.93 -11.18 8.00
N TRP A 11 18.35 -10.33 7.07
CA TRP A 11 18.60 -8.92 7.35
C TRP A 11 17.30 -8.19 7.77
N VAL A 12 16.21 -8.35 7.01
CA VAL A 12 14.92 -7.72 7.34
C VAL A 12 14.38 -8.21 8.68
N THR A 13 14.46 -9.51 8.97
CA THR A 13 13.94 -10.07 10.25
C THR A 13 14.76 -9.69 11.48
N GLY A 14 16.04 -9.34 11.28
CA GLY A 14 16.94 -8.96 12.36
C GLY A 14 16.99 -7.45 12.63
N LEU A 15 16.38 -6.63 11.76
CA LEU A 15 16.44 -5.18 11.83
C LEU A 15 15.59 -4.67 12.99
N LYS A 16 16.19 -3.86 13.86
CA LYS A 16 15.49 -3.17 14.94
C LYS A 16 15.42 -1.67 14.67
N TYR A 17 14.54 -1.00 15.40
CA TYR A 17 14.43 0.46 15.32
C TYR A 17 15.73 1.18 15.72
N GLU A 18 16.45 0.65 16.71
CA GLU A 18 17.75 1.17 17.17
C GLU A 18 18.85 1.11 16.11
N ASP A 19 18.71 0.23 15.11
CA ASP A 19 19.67 0.10 14.00
C ASP A 19 19.47 1.17 12.92
N LEU A 20 18.40 1.96 12.99
CA LEU A 20 18.03 2.93 11.96
C LEU A 20 18.77 4.27 12.18
N PRO A 21 19.55 4.75 11.19
CA PRO A 21 20.12 6.09 11.25
C PRO A 21 19.02 7.15 11.33
N SER A 22 19.25 8.23 12.09
CA SER A 22 18.29 9.33 12.26
C SER A 22 17.81 9.91 10.93
N ALA A 23 18.71 10.09 9.97
CA ALA A 23 18.38 10.57 8.62
C ALA A 23 17.38 9.66 7.87
N VAL A 24 17.41 8.34 8.12
CA VAL A 24 16.47 7.38 7.54
C VAL A 24 15.10 7.54 8.19
N ILE A 25 15.06 7.67 9.52
CA ILE A 25 13.81 7.89 10.27
C ILE A 25 13.14 9.18 9.82
N ASP A 26 13.89 10.28 9.71
CA ASP A 26 13.34 11.57 9.33
C ASP A 26 12.82 11.56 7.88
N ARG A 27 13.54 10.91 6.97
CA ARG A 27 13.08 10.73 5.60
C ARG A 27 11.82 9.86 5.54
N ALA A 28 11.75 8.79 6.31
CA ALA A 28 10.57 7.93 6.38
C ALA A 28 9.35 8.72 6.86
N LYS A 29 9.48 9.52 7.93
CA LYS A 29 8.41 10.43 8.40
C LYS A 29 7.98 11.41 7.32
N GLY A 30 8.93 12.04 6.63
CA GLY A 30 8.65 12.98 5.54
C GLY A 30 7.88 12.34 4.39
N VAL A 31 8.30 11.15 3.95
CA VAL A 31 7.60 10.39 2.91
C VAL A 31 6.21 9.98 3.37
N THR A 32 6.05 9.49 4.61
CA THR A 32 4.73 9.15 5.16
C THR A 32 3.79 10.37 5.15
N LEU A 33 4.25 11.53 5.63
CA LEU A 33 3.43 12.73 5.64
C LEU A 33 3.05 13.18 4.22
N HIS A 34 4.01 13.16 3.30
CA HIS A 34 3.76 13.48 1.90
C HIS A 34 2.74 12.52 1.26
N SER A 35 2.85 11.23 1.54
CA SER A 35 1.88 10.23 1.07
C SER A 35 0.49 10.48 1.64
N LEU A 36 0.36 10.81 2.93
CA LEU A 36 -0.93 11.17 3.54
C LEU A 36 -1.56 12.39 2.87
N ALA A 37 -0.78 13.45 2.65
CA ALA A 37 -1.25 14.64 1.95
C ALA A 37 -1.68 14.33 0.51
N SER A 38 -0.91 13.48 -0.19
CA SER A 38 -1.23 13.04 -1.55
C SER A 38 -2.52 12.24 -1.61
N VAL A 39 -2.76 11.35 -0.63
CA VAL A 39 -4.01 10.57 -0.54
C VAL A 39 -5.21 11.49 -0.27
N LEU A 40 -5.08 12.47 0.63
CA LEU A 40 -6.14 13.45 0.91
C LEU A 40 -6.53 14.27 -0.32
N LEU A 41 -5.56 14.65 -1.16
CA LEU A 41 -5.85 15.33 -2.41
C LEU A 41 -6.43 14.37 -3.45
N GLY A 42 -5.88 13.15 -3.53
CA GLY A 42 -6.30 12.11 -4.48
C GLY A 42 -7.73 11.60 -4.23
N SER A 43 -8.20 11.55 -2.99
CA SER A 43 -9.56 11.11 -2.65
C SER A 43 -10.64 12.03 -3.22
N GLN A 44 -10.31 13.29 -3.48
CA GLN A 44 -11.22 14.26 -4.07
C GLN A 44 -11.27 14.17 -5.61
N LEU A 45 -10.35 13.43 -6.22
CA LEU A 45 -10.30 13.26 -7.67
C LEU A 45 -11.25 12.14 -8.13
N PRO A 46 -11.82 12.21 -9.34
CA PRO A 46 -12.74 11.19 -9.85
C PRO A 46 -12.17 9.76 -9.83
N GLY A 47 -10.88 9.61 -10.15
CA GLY A 47 -10.22 8.30 -10.09
C GLY A 47 -10.09 7.76 -8.66
N GLY A 48 -9.94 8.63 -7.66
CA GLY A 48 -9.93 8.24 -6.24
C GLY A 48 -11.29 7.75 -5.78
N GLN A 49 -12.36 8.45 -6.17
CA GLN A 49 -13.73 8.06 -5.83
C GLN A 49 -14.14 6.72 -6.49
N GLN A 50 -13.79 6.52 -7.76
CA GLN A 50 -14.05 5.25 -8.47
C GLN A 50 -13.30 4.07 -7.84
N ALA A 51 -12.06 4.27 -7.40
CA ALA A 51 -11.31 3.23 -6.71
C ALA A 51 -11.99 2.81 -5.39
N VAL A 52 -12.53 3.78 -4.65
CA VAL A 52 -13.27 3.52 -3.39
C VAL A 52 -14.57 2.78 -3.66
N GLU A 53 -15.32 3.18 -4.69
CA GLU A 53 -16.56 2.53 -5.10
C GLU A 53 -16.31 1.07 -5.52
N LEU A 54 -15.20 0.81 -6.24
CA LEU A 54 -14.79 -0.55 -6.59
C LEU A 54 -14.47 -1.39 -5.35
N MET A 55 -13.74 -0.86 -4.36
CA MET A 55 -13.42 -1.60 -3.14
C MET A 55 -14.64 -1.89 -2.28
N THR A 56 -15.58 -0.95 -2.22
CA THR A 56 -16.75 -1.04 -1.36
C THR A 56 -17.88 -1.87 -1.98
N SER A 57 -18.00 -1.89 -3.32
CA SER A 57 -18.98 -2.72 -4.03
C SER A 57 -18.67 -4.22 -3.96
N GLU A 58 -17.39 -4.61 -3.89
CA GLU A 58 -17.00 -6.02 -3.82
C GLU A 58 -16.98 -6.62 -2.38
N GLU A 59 -17.01 -5.80 -1.32
CA GLU A 59 -16.74 -6.26 0.05
C GLU A 59 -17.73 -5.73 1.11
N SER A 60 -19.02 -6.07 0.97
CA SER A 60 -19.98 -5.89 2.07
C SER A 60 -19.81 -6.97 3.15
N GLY A 61 -19.52 -6.58 4.40
CA GLY A 61 -19.65 -7.45 5.58
C GLY A 61 -18.37 -8.00 6.23
N VAL A 62 -17.18 -7.47 5.94
CA VAL A 62 -15.93 -7.97 6.54
C VAL A 62 -15.68 -7.42 7.95
N GLN A 63 -15.41 -8.32 8.91
CA GLN A 63 -15.19 -7.97 10.33
C GLN A 63 -13.76 -7.50 10.66
N ASN A 64 -12.75 -7.83 9.83
CA ASN A 64 -11.34 -7.41 9.97
C ASN A 64 -10.81 -6.86 8.63
N GLY A 65 -10.96 -5.55 8.40
CA GLY A 65 -10.47 -4.84 7.20
C GLY A 65 -9.57 -3.65 7.56
N ALA A 66 -8.82 -3.14 6.58
CA ALA A 66 -8.08 -1.89 6.69
C ALA A 66 -8.99 -0.69 6.42
N THR A 67 -8.79 0.42 7.11
CA THR A 67 -9.58 1.64 6.87
C THR A 67 -9.21 2.28 5.52
N ILE A 68 -10.22 2.56 4.69
CA ILE A 68 -10.08 3.46 3.55
C ILE A 68 -9.92 4.87 4.10
N MET A 69 -8.76 5.45 3.87
CA MET A 69 -8.42 6.80 4.31
C MET A 69 -9.44 7.80 3.77
N VAL A 70 -9.84 8.79 4.58
CA VAL A 70 -10.82 9.84 4.27
C VAL A 70 -12.30 9.40 4.29
N HIS A 71 -12.60 8.13 4.03
CA HIS A 71 -14.00 7.65 3.96
C HIS A 71 -14.49 6.88 5.19
N GLY A 72 -13.59 6.46 6.08
CA GLY A 72 -13.93 5.89 7.40
C GLY A 72 -14.53 4.48 7.36
N ASN A 73 -14.75 3.95 6.17
CA ASN A 73 -15.18 2.58 5.90
C ASN A 73 -13.98 1.63 5.84
N THR A 74 -14.16 0.40 6.33
CA THR A 74 -13.14 -0.65 6.36
C THR A 74 -13.29 -1.58 5.16
N SER A 75 -12.19 -1.83 4.45
CA SER A 75 -12.09 -2.77 3.32
C SER A 75 -10.90 -3.68 3.50
N GLN A 76 -11.00 -4.95 3.09
CA GLN A 76 -9.94 -5.94 3.25
C GLN A 76 -8.94 -5.89 2.09
N LYS A 77 -9.40 -5.53 0.88
CA LYS A 77 -8.54 -5.33 -0.29
C LYS A 77 -7.79 -3.99 -0.24
N VAL A 78 -6.50 -4.05 0.09
CA VAL A 78 -5.52 -3.06 -0.38
C VAL A 78 -5.14 -3.46 -1.82
N VAL A 79 -5.82 -2.92 -2.83
CA VAL A 79 -5.21 -2.90 -4.17
C VAL A 79 -4.12 -1.85 -4.12
N LEU A 80 -2.89 -2.33 -3.91
CA LEU A 80 -1.72 -1.62 -4.35
C LEU A 80 -1.96 -1.23 -5.82
N PRO A 81 -1.62 -0.01 -6.27
CA PRO A 81 -1.81 0.47 -7.64
C PRO A 81 -1.09 -0.36 -8.74
N LEU A 82 -0.54 -1.52 -8.39
CA LEU A 82 0.06 -2.51 -9.28
C LEU A 82 -0.93 -3.23 -10.21
N GLN A 83 -2.25 -3.07 -10.06
CA GLN A 83 -3.20 -3.59 -11.06
C GLN A 83 -3.25 -2.78 -12.37
N ILE A 84 -2.77 -1.52 -12.38
CA ILE A 84 -2.60 -0.76 -13.64
C ILE A 84 -1.40 -1.28 -14.47
N LEU A 85 -0.47 -2.03 -13.85
CA LEU A 85 0.69 -2.61 -14.54
C LEU A 85 0.48 -4.08 -14.97
N ARG A 86 -0.74 -4.62 -14.84
CA ARG A 86 -1.06 -6.00 -15.21
C ARG A 86 -2.15 -6.08 -16.30
N TRP A 87 -1.88 -5.46 -17.44
CA TRP A 87 -2.42 -5.82 -18.77
C TRP A 87 -1.50 -5.15 -19.82
N PRO A 88 -0.88 -5.88 -20.79
CA PRO A 88 -1.52 -6.85 -21.67
C PRO A 88 -0.66 -8.10 -21.96
N TRP A 89 -1.00 -9.27 -21.42
CA TRP A 89 -0.49 -10.56 -21.94
C TRP A 89 -1.50 -11.67 -21.64
N GLN A 90 -2.76 -11.44 -22.01
CA GLN A 90 -3.68 -12.54 -22.23
C GLN A 90 -4.69 -12.21 -23.32
N GLU A 91 -4.19 -12.19 -24.55
CA GLU A 91 -4.96 -12.43 -25.76
C GLU A 91 -3.93 -12.73 -26.86
N GLU A 92 -3.56 -14.00 -27.02
CA GLU A 92 -3.46 -14.64 -28.34
C GLU A 92 -3.34 -16.17 -28.16
N SER A 93 -4.43 -16.86 -28.54
CA SER A 93 -4.61 -18.27 -28.96
C SER A 93 -3.94 -19.42 -28.18
#